data_AF-A0A1I2GB63-F1
#
_entry.id   AF-A0A1I2GB63-F1
#
_cell.length_a   1.000
_cell.length_b   1.000
_cell.length_c   1.000
_cell.angle_alpha   90.00
_cell.angle_beta   90.00
_cell.angle_gamma   90.00
#
_symmetry.space_group_name_H-M   'P 1'
#
loop_
_entity.id
_entity.type
_entity.pdbx_description
1 polymer ?
#
loop_
_entity_poly.entity_id
_entity_poly.type
_entity_poly.pdbx_seq_one_letter_code
_entity_poly.pdbx_strand_id
1 'polypeptide(L)' 'MGLLWRRWVAIRTESGSRADIIDRLEAHLKASGIKAKITLEGNLKRLHVLKKDVEAAQEQLDAFDAEP' A
#
# COMPACT_ATOMS: atom_id res chain seq x y z
N MET A 1 22.58 -12.59 2.93
CA MET A 1 21.31 -12.30 2.23
C MET A 1 20.22 -12.09 3.29
N GLY A 2 19.38 -11.04 3.21
CA GLY A 2 18.11 -11.06 3.95
C GLY A 2 17.63 -9.83 4.75
N LEU A 3 18.20 -8.63 4.62
CA LEU A 3 17.76 -7.47 5.44
C LEU A 3 16.88 -6.44 4.72
N LEU A 4 16.58 -6.62 3.43
CA LEU A 4 15.78 -5.65 2.67
C LEU A 4 14.28 -5.70 2.99
N TRP A 5 13.81 -6.72 3.71
CA TRP A 5 12.39 -6.91 4.02
C TRP A 5 11.97 -6.19 5.30
N ARG A 6 12.90 -5.85 6.20
CA ARG A 6 12.62 -5.09 7.46
C ARG A 6 12.14 -3.67 7.22
N ARG A 7 12.27 -3.16 5.99
CA ARG A 7 11.93 -1.78 5.63
C ARG A 7 10.54 -1.66 5.00
N TRP A 8 9.88 -2.75 4.64
CA TRP A 8 8.55 -2.71 4.04
C TRP A 8 7.51 -3.05 5.10
N VAL A 9 6.49 -2.20 5.23
CA VAL A 9 5.40 -2.33 6.20
C VAL A 9 4.11 -2.47 5.40
N ALA A 10 3.33 -3.50 5.73
CA ALA A 10 2.00 -3.67 5.15
C ALA A 10 1.06 -2.64 5.80
N ILE A 11 0.51 -1.74 4.99
CA ILE A 11 -0.43 -0.70 5.43
C ILE A 11 -1.89 -1.08 5.18
N ARG A 12 -2.16 -1.93 4.18
CA ARG A 12 -3.51 -2.39 3.85
C ARG A 12 -3.50 -3.79 3.27
N THR A 13 -4.50 -4.59 3.62
CA THR A 13 -4.68 -5.95 3.09
C THR A 13 -6.13 -6.12 2.70
N GLU A 14 -6.41 -6.36 1.42
CA GLU A 14 -7.77 -6.58 0.92
C GLU A 14 -7.83 -7.89 0.11
N SER A 15 -9.01 -8.50 0.01
CA SER A 15 -9.25 -9.71 -0.81
C SER A 15 -10.42 -9.52 -1.76
N GLY A 16 -10.47 -10.37 -2.79
CA GLY A 16 -11.61 -10.48 -3.71
C GLY A 16 -11.91 -9.17 -4.44
N SER A 17 -13.18 -8.73 -4.43
CA SER A 17 -13.66 -7.55 -5.18
C SER A 17 -13.03 -6.22 -4.76
N ARG A 18 -12.42 -6.14 -3.57
CA ARG A 18 -11.72 -4.92 -3.08
C ARG A 18 -10.23 -4.90 -3.44
N ALA A 19 -9.75 -5.92 -4.15
CA ALA A 19 -8.39 -5.98 -4.65
C ALA A 19 -8.07 -4.89 -5.70
N ASP A 20 -9.08 -4.31 -6.33
CA ASP A 20 -8.93 -3.16 -7.25
C ASP A 20 -8.55 -1.88 -6.48
N ILE A 21 -9.05 -1.72 -5.24
CA ILE A 21 -8.75 -0.57 -4.39
C ILE A 21 -7.25 -0.54 -4.04
N ILE A 22 -6.64 -1.70 -3.83
CA ILE A 22 -5.19 -1.81 -3.59
C ILE A 22 -4.39 -1.34 -4.81
N ASP A 23 -4.89 -1.61 -6.02
CA ASP A 23 -4.24 -1.19 -7.27
C ASP A 23 -4.32 0.33 -7.45
N ARG A 24 -5.50 0.92 -7.20
CA ARG A 24 -5.70 2.38 -7.20
C ARG A 24 -4.86 3.08 -6.14
N LEU A 25 -4.80 2.53 -4.93
CA LEU A 25 -3.96 3.06 -3.86
C LEU A 25 -2.48 2.98 -4.20
N GLU A 26 -2.02 1.90 -4.83
CA GLU A 26 -0.64 1.81 -5.28
C GLU A 26 -0.33 2.86 -6.35
N ALA A 27 -1.23 3.07 -7.31
CA ALA A 27 -1.09 4.10 -8.33
C ALA A 27 -1.07 5.51 -7.70
N HIS A 28 -1.95 5.79 -6.73
CA HIS A 28 -2.01 7.06 -6.02
C HIS A 28 -0.72 7.31 -5.22
N LEU A 29 -0.24 6.31 -4.47
CA LEU A 29 1.02 6.40 -3.75
C LEU A 29 2.20 6.64 -4.69
N LYS A 30 2.26 5.94 -5.83
CA LYS A 30 3.29 6.18 -6.85
C LYS A 30 3.21 7.58 -7.46
N ALA A 31 2.00 8.09 -7.70
CA ALA A 31 1.78 9.45 -8.20
C ALA A 31 2.29 10.51 -7.21
N SER A 32 2.11 10.27 -5.91
CA SER A 32 2.66 11.10 -4.82
C SER A 32 4.14 10.85 -4.54
N GLY A 33 4.81 9.97 -5.30
CA GLY A 33 6.24 9.67 -5.18
C GLY A 33 6.61 8.64 -4.11
N ILE A 34 5.62 8.02 -3.46
CA ILE A 34 5.79 7.01 -2.43
C ILE A 34 6.04 5.64 -3.07
N LYS A 35 7.07 4.94 -2.58
CA LYS A 35 7.37 3.57 -3.04
C LYS A 35 6.41 2.58 -2.39
N ALA A 36 5.40 2.17 -3.16
CA ALA A 36 4.47 1.12 -2.81
C ALA A 36 4.80 -0.19 -3.57
N LYS A 37 4.46 -1.32 -2.96
CA LYS A 37 4.61 -2.66 -3.50
C LYS A 37 3.39 -3.50 -3.12
N ILE A 38 2.75 -4.11 -4.11
CA ILE A 38 1.66 -5.05 -3.88
C ILE A 38 2.23 -6.46 -3.80
N THR A 39 1.79 -7.23 -2.80
CA THR A 39 2.11 -8.65 -2.65
C THR A 39 0.80 -9.45 -2.64
N LEU A 40 0.70 -10.43 -3.52
CA LEU A 40 -0.44 -11.35 -3.56
C LEU A 40 -0.11 -12.58 -2.71
N GLU A 41 -0.90 -12.83 -1.66
CA GLU A 41 -0.90 -14.09 -0.90
C GLU A 41 -2.23 -14.81 -1.14
N GLY A 42 -2.24 -15.73 -2.10
CA GLY A 42 -3.46 -16.44 -2.52
C GLY A 42 -4.50 -15.47 -3.08
N ASN A 43 -5.64 -15.33 -2.38
CA ASN A 43 -6.72 -14.42 -2.75
C ASN A 43 -6.65 -13.05 -2.05
N LEU A 44 -5.57 -12.77 -1.32
CA LEU A 44 -5.34 -11.53 -0.57
C LEU A 44 -4.26 -10.69 -1.27
N LYS A 45 -4.57 -9.43 -1.55
CA LYS A 45 -3.59 -8.41 -1.95
C LYS A 45 -3.18 -7.58 -0.75
N ARG A 46 -1.88 -7.53 -0.47
CA ARG A 46 -1.28 -6.67 0.56
C ARG A 46 -0.51 -5.53 -0.06
N LEU A 47 -0.87 -4.30 0.31
CA LEU A 47 -0.13 -3.10 -0.02
C LEU A 47 0.97 -2.88 1.03
N HIS A 48 2.21 -2.91 0.57
CA HIS A 48 3.39 -2.63 1.38
C HIS A 48 4.00 -1.31 0.94
N VAL A 49 4.39 -0.49 1.91
CA VAL A 49 5.16 0.73 1.68
C VAL A 49 6.44 0.69 2.49
N LEU A 50 7.39 1.56 2.20
CA LEU A 50 8.57 1.66 3.03
C LEU A 50 8.19 2.27 4.39
N LYS A 51 8.80 1.78 5.48
CA LYS A 51 8.59 2.24 6.85
C LYS A 51 8.72 3.76 7.01
N LYS A 52 9.62 4.38 6.24
CA LYS A 52 9.86 5.83 6.23
C LYS A 52 8.71 6.63 5.60
N ASP A 53 7.95 5.98 4.72
CA ASP A 53 6.84 6.58 3.96
C ASP A 53 5.49 6.09 4.50
N VAL A 54 5.46 5.38 5.65
CA VAL A 54 4.21 4.88 6.25
C VAL A 54 3.31 6.04 6.65
N GLU A 55 3.86 7.07 7.30
CA GLU A 55 3.09 8.25 7.72
C GLU A 55 2.46 8.95 6.52
N ALA A 56 3.26 9.29 5.50
CA ALA A 56 2.77 9.87 4.27
C ALA A 56 1.75 8.96 3.54
N ALA A 57 1.98 7.65 3.51
CA ALA A 57 1.04 6.72 2.92
C ALA A 57 -0.27 6.62 3.70
N GLN A 58 -0.22 6.77 5.03
CA GLN A 58 -1.39 6.83 5.90
C GLN A 58 -2.19 8.11 5.63
N GLU A 59 -1.51 9.26 5.48
CA GLU A 59 -2.16 10.52 5.10
C GLU A 59 -2.81 10.46 3.72
N GLN A 60 -2.15 9.83 2.74
CA GLN A 60 -2.72 9.64 1.40
C GLN A 60 -3.89 8.65 1.41
N LEU A 61 -3.84 7.61 2.27
CA LEU A 61 -4.95 6.70 2.51
C LEU A 61 -6.15 7.44 3.11
N ASP A 62 -5.89 8.28 4.12
CA ASP A 62 -6.93 9.07 4.79
C ASP A 62 -7.55 10.09 3.83
N ALA A 63 -6.72 10.78 3.03
CA ALA A 63 -7.19 11.67 1.97
C ALA A 63 -8.03 10.94 0.91
N PHE A 64 -7.67 9.70 0.56
CA PHE A 64 -8.42 8.88 -0.38
C PHE A 64 -9.75 8.37 0.19
N ASP A 65 -9.81 8.04 1.49
CA ASP A 65 -11.04 7.60 2.17
C ASP A 65 -11.95 8.79 2.51
N ALA A 66 -11.38 9.99 2.67
CA ALA A 66 -12.08 11.24 2.94
C ALA A 66 -12.70 11.91 1.69
N GLU A 67 -12.38 11.46 0.46
CA GLU A 67 -13.12 11.90 -0.73
C GLU A 67 -14.47 11.15 -0.82
N PRO A 68 -15.61 11.85 -0.67
CA PRO A 68 -16.96 11.27 -0.62
C PRO A 68 -17.50 10.80 -1.97
#